data_AF-A0A538EV87-F1
#
_entry.id   AF-A0A538EV87-F1
#
_cell.length_a   1.000
_cell.length_b   1.000
_cell.length_c   1.000
_cell.angle_alpha   90.00
_cell.angle_beta   90.00
_cell.angle_gamma   90.00
#
_symmetry.space_group_name_H-M   'P 1'
#
loop_
_entity.id
_entity.type
_entity.pdbx_description
1 polymer ?
#
loop_
_entity_poly.entity_id
_entity_poly.type
_entity_poly.pdbx_seq_one_letter_code
_entity_poly.pdbx_strand_id
1 'polypeptide(L)'
;MKKLLALLAVGAALGGGFAYVWSTQPGWWVRLWYPLRYEAIVRGHARNYHLDPALLAAVIYQESKFRAHARSSSGAIGLMQLLPDTAKGIAVHTGGSRFRVSDLDNPEINVRYGAWYLRHLLDKYADEDTAL
;
A
#
# COMPACT_ATOMS: atom_id res chain seq x y z
N MET A 1 32.87 16.42 37.38
CA MET A 1 33.43 15.36 36.50
C MET A 1 32.49 14.17 36.33
N LYS A 2 32.09 13.44 37.39
CA LYS A 2 31.20 12.26 37.28
C LYS A 2 29.85 12.52 36.57
N LYS A 3 29.21 13.66 36.83
CA LYS A 3 27.94 14.06 36.15
C LYS A 3 28.11 14.31 34.65
N LEU A 4 29.25 14.88 34.24
CA LEU A 4 29.57 15.12 32.82
C LEU A 4 29.81 13.81 32.08
N LEU A 5 30.56 12.89 32.69
CA LEU A 5 30.79 11.55 32.14
C LEU A 5 29.47 10.76 32.02
N ALA A 6 28.58 10.86 33.02
CA ALA A 6 27.26 10.26 32.95
C ALA A 6 26.42 10.83 31.80
N LEU A 7 26.41 12.16 31.62
CA LEU A 7 25.69 12.79 30.50
C LEU A 7 26.24 12.38 29.13
N LEU A 8 27.57 12.28 28.99
CA LEU A 8 28.20 11.79 27.75
C LEU A 8 27.86 10.33 27.47
N ALA A 9 27.86 9.46 28.49
CA ALA A 9 27.48 8.06 28.35
C ALA A 9 26.00 7.91 27.94
N VAL A 10 25.09 8.70 28.51
CA VAL A 10 23.68 8.74 28.09
C VAL A 10 23.55 9.22 26.65
N GLY A 11 24.25 10.30 26.27
CA GLY A 11 24.25 10.80 24.90
C GLY A 11 24.76 9.78 23.88
N ALA A 12 25.85 9.07 24.20
CA ALA A 12 26.38 8.00 23.37
C ALA A 12 25.40 6.81 23.25
N ALA A 13 24.74 6.42 24.34
CA ALA A 13 23.74 5.36 24.33
C ALA A 13 22.51 5.73 23.49
N LEU A 14 22.01 6.96 23.61
CA LEU A 14 20.91 7.48 22.80
C LEU A 14 21.29 7.57 21.32
N GLY A 15 22.49 8.08 21.00
CA GLY A 15 23.00 8.16 19.64
C GLY A 15 23.19 6.78 19.01
N GLY A 16 23.74 5.82 19.75
CA GLY A 16 23.88 4.43 19.30
C GLY A 16 22.54 3.75 19.09
N GLY A 17 21.58 3.93 20.01
CA GLY A 17 20.21 3.43 19.86
C GLY A 17 19.50 4.03 18.64
N PHE A 18 19.65 5.34 18.41
CA PHE A 18 19.11 6.01 17.22
C PHE A 18 19.74 5.46 15.93
N ALA A 19 21.07 5.36 15.87
CA ALA A 19 21.78 4.82 14.71
C ALA A 19 21.37 3.36 14.42
N TYR A 20 21.16 2.55 15.46
CA TYR A 20 20.66 1.18 15.32
C TYR A 20 19.26 1.16 14.72
N VAL A 21 18.31 1.94 15.26
CA VAL A 21 16.94 2.00 14.74
C VAL A 21 16.90 2.53 13.31
N TRP A 22 17.69 3.57 13.01
CA TRP A 22 17.79 4.17 11.68
C TRP A 22 18.36 3.21 10.64
N SER A 23 19.41 2.46 10.99
CA SER A 23 20.08 1.54 10.08
C SER A 23 19.31 0.22 9.88
N THR A 24 18.68 -0.31 10.93
CA THR A 24 18.02 -1.61 10.87
C THR A 24 16.53 -1.53 10.53
N GLN A 25 15.92 -0.35 10.67
CA GLN A 25 14.48 -0.11 10.47
C GLN A 25 13.62 -1.26 11.01
N PRO A 26 13.68 -1.55 12.32
CA PRO A 26 13.03 -2.71 12.89
C PRO A 26 11.51 -2.64 12.64
N GLY A 27 10.84 -3.79 12.54
CA GLY A 27 9.43 -3.82 12.09
C GLY A 27 8.46 -2.95 12.90
N TRP A 28 8.71 -2.72 14.20
CA TRP A 28 7.91 -1.80 15.01
C TRP A 28 8.08 -0.34 14.58
N TRP A 29 9.29 0.06 14.15
CA TRP A 29 9.60 1.39 13.63
C TRP A 29 8.89 1.60 12.30
N VAL A 30 9.00 0.64 11.38
CA VAL A 30 8.31 0.69 10.08
C VAL A 30 6.80 0.81 10.26
N ARG A 31 6.19 0.02 11.15
CA ARG A 31 4.73 0.10 11.42
C ARG A 31 4.28 1.45 11.97
N LEU A 32 5.16 2.20 12.64
CA LEU A 32 4.86 3.54 13.13
C LEU A 32 4.74 4.55 11.98
N TRP A 33 5.60 4.41 10.97
CA TRP A 33 5.62 5.30 9.80
C TRP A 33 4.63 4.89 8.71
N TYR A 34 4.36 3.58 8.59
CA TYR A 34 3.50 2.99 7.55
C TYR A 34 2.37 2.17 8.18
N PRO A 35 1.36 2.82 8.79
CA PRO A 35 0.23 2.11 9.38
C PRO A 35 -0.60 1.43 8.29
N LEU A 36 -0.76 0.11 8.40
CA LEU A 36 -1.57 -0.68 7.46
C LEU A 36 -3.06 -0.45 7.72
N ARG A 37 -3.70 0.34 6.84
CA ARG A 37 -5.16 0.52 6.85
C ARG A 37 -5.83 -0.51 5.94
N TYR A 38 -7.09 -0.84 6.26
CA TYR A 38 -7.89 -1.81 5.50
C TYR A 38 -7.25 -3.22 5.43
N GLU A 39 -6.54 -3.64 6.49
CA GLU A 39 -5.79 -4.91 6.50
C GLU A 39 -6.62 -6.12 6.07
N ALA A 40 -7.87 -6.24 6.53
CA ALA A 40 -8.76 -7.33 6.14
C ALA A 40 -9.05 -7.34 4.63
N ILE A 41 -9.30 -6.17 4.04
CA ILE A 41 -9.57 -5.98 2.61
C ILE A 41 -8.32 -6.33 1.79
N VAL A 42 -7.16 -5.80 2.20
CA VAL A 42 -5.86 -6.06 1.56
C VAL A 42 -5.54 -7.54 1.58
N ARG A 43 -5.59 -8.19 2.75
CA ARG A 43 -5.27 -9.62 2.89
C ARG A 43 -6.28 -10.49 2.13
N GLY A 44 -7.57 -10.14 2.18
CA GLY A 44 -8.63 -10.87 1.50
C GLY A 44 -8.43 -10.87 -0.02
N HIS A 45 -8.26 -9.69 -0.61
CA HIS A 45 -8.09 -9.58 -2.06
C HIS A 45 -6.70 -10.04 -2.55
N ALA A 46 -5.64 -9.81 -1.77
CA ALA A 46 -4.33 -10.37 -2.10
C ALA A 46 -4.39 -11.89 -2.19
N ARG A 47 -5.04 -12.56 -1.23
CA ARG A 47 -5.26 -14.00 -1.27
C ARG A 47 -6.09 -14.43 -2.48
N ASN A 48 -7.18 -13.73 -2.77
CA ASN A 48 -8.07 -14.08 -3.89
C ASN A 48 -7.39 -13.99 -5.26
N TYR A 49 -6.41 -13.10 -5.40
CA TYR A 49 -5.69 -12.87 -6.66
C TYR A 49 -4.23 -13.38 -6.63
N HIS A 50 -3.87 -14.21 -5.65
CA HIS A 50 -2.52 -14.80 -5.53
C HIS A 50 -1.40 -13.74 -5.56
N LEU A 51 -1.59 -12.67 -4.80
CA LEU A 51 -0.61 -11.60 -4.59
C LEU A 51 -0.02 -11.69 -3.19
N ASP A 52 1.22 -11.22 -3.01
CA ASP A 52 1.74 -10.93 -1.69
C ASP A 52 0.92 -9.77 -1.07
N PRO A 53 0.32 -9.94 0.13
CA PRO A 53 -0.34 -8.84 0.84
C PRO A 53 0.54 -7.61 1.05
N ALA A 54 1.86 -7.80 1.23
CA ALA A 54 2.81 -6.70 1.38
C ALA A 54 2.96 -5.90 0.08
N LEU A 55 3.01 -6.58 -1.08
CA LEU A 55 3.04 -5.94 -2.39
C LEU A 55 1.77 -5.12 -2.63
N LEU A 56 0.60 -5.71 -2.41
CA LEU A 56 -0.67 -5.00 -2.59
C LEU A 56 -0.78 -3.79 -1.67
N ALA A 57 -0.35 -3.92 -0.41
CA ALA A 57 -0.28 -2.80 0.54
C ALA A 57 0.68 -1.70 0.07
N ALA A 58 1.85 -2.07 -0.46
CA ALA A 58 2.84 -1.12 -0.98
C ALA A 58 2.29 -0.32 -2.16
N VAL A 59 1.62 -0.98 -3.11
CA VAL A 59 0.96 -0.31 -4.24
C VAL A 59 -0.12 0.66 -3.74
N ILE A 60 -1.02 0.24 -2.84
CA ILE A 60 -2.05 1.13 -2.27
C ILE A 60 -1.41 2.34 -1.55
N TYR A 61 -0.31 2.11 -0.84
CA TYR A 61 0.40 3.19 -0.15
C TYR A 61 0.99 4.20 -1.13
N GLN A 62 1.61 3.72 -2.21
CA GLN A 62 2.18 4.56 -3.25
C GLN A 62 1.10 5.38 -3.98
N GLU A 63 -0.03 4.75 -4.30
CA GLU A 63 -1.12 5.38 -5.06
C GLU A 63 -1.91 6.41 -4.27
N SER A 64 -2.26 6.11 -3.02
CA SER A 64 -3.20 6.95 -2.27
C SER A 64 -2.79 7.23 -0.82
N LYS A 65 -1.72 6.61 -0.32
CA LYS A 65 -1.39 6.57 1.12
C LYS A 65 -2.59 6.12 1.95
N PHE A 66 -3.32 5.12 1.46
CA PHE A 66 -4.55 4.58 2.04
C PHE A 66 -5.71 5.60 2.17
N ARG A 67 -5.81 6.60 1.29
CA ARG A 67 -6.93 7.55 1.24
C ARG A 67 -8.01 7.07 0.27
N ALA A 68 -9.09 6.51 0.80
CA ALA A 68 -10.16 5.90 0.00
C ALA A 68 -10.90 6.86 -0.94
N HIS A 69 -10.88 8.17 -0.64
CA HIS A 69 -11.49 9.20 -1.49
C HIS A 69 -10.44 10.01 -2.27
N ALA A 70 -9.21 9.50 -2.41
CA ALA A 70 -8.19 10.16 -3.22
C ALA A 70 -8.66 10.31 -4.68
N ARG A 71 -8.29 11.45 -5.28
CA ARG A 71 -8.56 11.80 -6.67
C ARG A 71 -7.29 12.40 -7.27
N SER A 72 -6.84 11.91 -8.41
CA SER A 72 -5.74 12.52 -9.16
C SER A 72 -6.24 13.60 -10.11
N SER A 73 -5.31 14.43 -10.63
CA SER A 73 -5.60 15.37 -11.73
C SER A 73 -5.97 14.67 -13.05
N SER A 74 -5.52 13.43 -13.26
CA SER A 74 -5.86 12.60 -14.41
C SER A 74 -7.20 11.88 -14.27
N GLY A 75 -7.90 12.05 -13.14
CA GLY A 75 -9.21 11.44 -12.90
C GLY A 75 -9.17 10.03 -12.29
N ALA A 76 -8.02 9.60 -11.77
CA ALA A 76 -7.89 8.34 -11.05
C ALA A 76 -8.54 8.40 -9.66
N ILE A 77 -9.13 7.30 -9.20
CA ILE A 77 -10.02 7.27 -8.03
C ILE A 77 -9.63 6.19 -7.01
N GLY A 78 -9.62 6.60 -5.75
CA GLY A 78 -9.63 5.71 -4.59
C GLY A 78 -8.28 5.12 -4.21
N LEU A 79 -8.31 3.98 -3.50
CA LEU A 79 -7.14 3.40 -2.85
C LEU A 79 -6.01 3.02 -3.81
N MET A 80 -6.36 2.45 -4.96
CA MET A 80 -5.43 1.99 -6.00
C MET A 80 -5.47 2.88 -7.25
N GLN A 81 -5.99 4.12 -7.11
CA GLN A 81 -6.02 5.13 -8.18
C GLN A 81 -6.45 4.55 -9.54
N LEU A 82 -7.65 3.93 -9.57
CA LEU A 82 -8.18 3.36 -10.80
C LEU A 82 -8.81 4.44 -11.66
N LEU A 83 -8.48 4.45 -12.95
CA LEU A 83 -9.20 5.25 -13.93
C LEU A 83 -10.60 4.65 -14.16
N PRO A 84 -11.66 5.49 -14.27
CA PRO A 84 -13.03 5.01 -14.48
C PRO A 84 -13.18 4.08 -15.69
N ASP A 85 -12.50 4.38 -16.80
CA ASP A 85 -12.55 3.57 -18.02
C ASP A 85 -11.89 2.21 -17.83
N THR A 86 -10.73 2.17 -17.17
CA THR A 86 -10.05 0.92 -16.80
C THR A 86 -10.92 0.09 -15.86
N ALA A 87 -11.49 0.72 -14.82
CA ALA A 87 -12.38 0.05 -13.87
C ALA A 87 -13.63 -0.52 -14.54
N LYS A 88 -14.17 0.15 -15.56
CA LYS A 88 -15.30 -0.35 -16.35
C LYS A 88 -14.92 -1.62 -17.12
N GLY A 89 -13.73 -1.68 -17.70
CA GLY A 89 -13.20 -2.91 -18.31
C GLY A 89 -13.05 -4.05 -17.31
N ILE A 90 -12.47 -3.77 -16.13
CA ILE A 90 -12.28 -4.75 -15.05
C ILE A 90 -13.63 -5.28 -14.52
N ALA A 91 -14.64 -4.42 -14.41
CA ALA A 91 -15.96 -4.80 -13.91
C ALA A 91 -16.61 -5.90 -14.75
N VAL A 92 -16.36 -5.93 -16.06
CA VAL A 92 -16.84 -7.00 -16.97
C VAL A 92 -16.23 -8.35 -16.58
N HIS A 93 -14.95 -8.37 -16.23
CA HIS A 93 -14.22 -9.59 -15.85
C HIS A 93 -14.45 -10.03 -14.40
N THR A 94 -14.93 -9.13 -13.54
CA THR A 94 -15.14 -9.39 -12.10
C THR A 94 -16.62 -9.54 -11.72
N GLY A 95 -17.52 -9.67 -12.71
CA GLY A 95 -18.94 -9.99 -12.51
C GLY A 95 -19.84 -8.79 -12.18
N GLY A 96 -19.36 -7.56 -12.36
CA GLY A 96 -20.10 -6.33 -12.11
C GLY A 96 -20.98 -5.94 -13.31
N SER A 97 -22.24 -6.38 -13.33
CA SER A 97 -23.18 -6.07 -14.42
C SER A 97 -23.69 -4.61 -14.43
N ARG A 98 -23.34 -3.79 -13.44
CA ARG A 98 -23.75 -2.38 -13.31
C ARG A 98 -22.70 -1.50 -12.62
N PHE A 99 -21.47 -1.47 -13.14
CA PHE A 99 -20.44 -0.56 -12.63
C PHE A 99 -20.88 0.91 -12.70
N ARG A 100 -20.72 1.62 -11.59
CA ARG A 100 -20.82 3.08 -11.51
C ARG A 100 -19.50 3.64 -11.01
N VAL A 101 -19.12 4.83 -11.49
CA VAL A 101 -17.87 5.49 -11.09
C VAL A 101 -17.79 5.70 -9.58
N SER A 102 -18.93 5.98 -8.93
CA SER A 102 -19.04 6.10 -7.47
C SER A 102 -18.67 4.82 -6.71
N ASP A 103 -18.70 3.65 -7.36
CA ASP A 103 -18.31 2.38 -6.73
C ASP A 103 -16.80 2.38 -6.40
N LEU A 104 -15.99 3.20 -7.09
CA LEU A 104 -14.56 3.34 -6.81
C LEU A 104 -14.24 4.05 -5.50
N ASP A 105 -15.22 4.73 -4.88
CA ASP A 105 -15.08 5.27 -3.52
C ASP A 105 -15.20 4.18 -2.44
N ASN A 106 -15.72 3.00 -2.78
CA ASN A 106 -15.81 1.89 -1.85
C ASN A 106 -14.44 1.17 -1.77
N PRO A 107 -13.78 1.13 -0.61
CA PRO A 107 -12.48 0.47 -0.43
C PRO A 107 -12.46 -0.98 -0.90
N GLU A 108 -13.53 -1.75 -0.63
CA GLU A 108 -13.63 -3.16 -1.01
C GLU A 108 -13.61 -3.31 -2.54
N ILE A 109 -14.44 -2.53 -3.23
CA ILE A 109 -14.54 -2.59 -4.70
C ILE A 109 -13.24 -2.11 -5.35
N ASN A 110 -12.69 -0.99 -4.85
CA ASN A 110 -11.48 -0.39 -5.39
C ASN A 110 -10.28 -1.34 -5.27
N VAL A 111 -10.07 -1.93 -4.09
CA VAL A 111 -8.96 -2.89 -3.88
C VAL A 111 -9.22 -4.18 -4.64
N ARG A 112 -10.46 -4.68 -4.72
CA ARG A 112 -10.77 -5.86 -5.53
C ARG A 112 -10.41 -5.67 -7.00
N TYR A 113 -10.75 -4.52 -7.59
CA TYR A 113 -10.47 -4.23 -8.99
C TYR A 113 -8.98 -3.99 -9.23
N GLY A 114 -8.33 -3.24 -8.35
CA GLY A 114 -6.90 -2.98 -8.48
C GLY A 114 -6.06 -4.24 -8.25
N ALA A 115 -6.44 -5.12 -7.33
CA ALA A 115 -5.76 -6.41 -7.14
C ALA A 115 -5.91 -7.33 -8.35
N TRP A 116 -7.11 -7.40 -8.96
CA TRP A 116 -7.29 -8.12 -10.23
C TRP A 116 -6.39 -7.54 -11.33
N TYR A 117 -6.36 -6.22 -11.45
CA TYR A 117 -5.58 -5.53 -12.48
C TYR A 117 -4.08 -5.74 -12.28
N LEU A 118 -3.59 -5.65 -11.04
CA LEU A 118 -2.20 -5.91 -10.70
C LEU A 118 -1.79 -7.34 -11.06
N ARG A 119 -2.61 -8.34 -10.70
CA ARG A 119 -2.35 -9.74 -11.11
C ARG A 119 -2.32 -9.89 -12.62
N HIS A 120 -3.26 -9.26 -13.33
CA HIS A 120 -3.30 -9.27 -14.78
C HIS A 120 -2.02 -8.69 -15.41
N LEU A 121 -1.48 -7.59 -14.85
CA LEU A 121 -0.21 -7.01 -15.31
C LEU A 121 0.97 -7.95 -15.03
N LEU A 122 1.05 -8.51 -13.83
CA LEU A 122 2.09 -9.47 -13.47
C LEU A 122 2.08 -10.72 -14.37
N ASP A 123 0.88 -11.22 -14.73
CA ASP A 123 0.73 -12.34 -15.67
C ASP A 123 1.16 -11.97 -17.08
N LYS A 124 0.85 -10.74 -17.52
CA LYS A 124 1.16 -10.26 -18.87
C LYS A 124 2.65 -10.04 -19.07
N TYR A 125 3.34 -9.50 -18.09
CA TYR A 125 4.75 -9.10 -18.22
C TYR A 125 5.73 -10.14 -17.65
N ALA A 126 5.25 -11.10 -16.84
CA ALA A 126 6.04 -12.19 -16.22
C ALA A 126 7.26 -11.75 -15.38
N ASP A 127 7.44 -10.43 -15.22
CA ASP A 127 8.52 -9.75 -14.52
C ASP A 127 7.92 -8.60 -13.71
N GLU A 128 8.26 -8.53 -12.42
CA GLU A 128 7.72 -7.52 -11.50
C GLU A 128 8.20 -6.12 -11.84
N ASP A 129 9.46 -5.98 -12.26
CA ASP A 129 10.07 -4.69 -12.60
C ASP A 129 9.44 -4.05 -13.86
N THR A 130 8.93 -4.88 -14.76
CA THR A 130 8.23 -4.41 -15.97
C THR A 130 6.73 -4.17 -15.72
N ALA A 131 6.15 -4.81 -14.70
CA ALA A 131 4.72 -4.74 -14.41
C ALA A 131 4.31 -3.56 -13.52
N LEU A 132 5.24 -3.03 -12.72
CA LEU A 132 5.04 -1.98 -11.70
C LEU A 132 5.71 -0.66 -12.10
#